data_AF-A0A9E1JAD0-F1
#
_entry.id   AF-A0A9E1JAD0-F1
#
_cell.length_a   1.000
_cell.length_b   1.000
_cell.length_c   1.000
_cell.angle_alpha   90.00
_cell.angle_beta   90.00
_cell.angle_gamma   90.00
#
_symmetry.space_group_name_H-M   'P 1'
#
loop_
_entity.id
_entity.type
_entity.pdbx_description
1 polymer ?
#
loop_
_entity_poly.entity_id
_entity_poly.type
_entity_poly.pdbx_seq_one_letter_code
_entity_poly.pdbx_strand_id
1 'polypeptide(L)'
;MSEDAVAEQVRAACLTSGFFYLANHGIDEDLSRAVFEANRRFHERPLADKQLIKLNHWHRGYQGFGTSKLVSSARFASAATANQLESFFLRHEVPSGDPDYLTGALKGPNQWPDDEAFRDVVSRYDVAVRDVAMKLLPVFGLAVGEDRDFFLPYFQRPSTALRLIHYPPAADDQPTGS
;
A
#
# COMPACT_ATOMS: atom_id res chain seq x y z
N MET A 1 -11.96 -20.98 16.11
CA MET A 1 -10.94 -20.35 16.97
C MET A 1 -11.56 -19.11 17.58
N SER A 2 -11.39 -18.85 18.87
CA SER A 2 -11.91 -17.63 19.50
C SER A 2 -11.10 -16.41 19.07
N GLU A 3 -11.66 -15.21 19.18
CA GLU A 3 -10.92 -13.95 18.94
C GLU A 3 -9.69 -13.86 19.86
N ASP A 4 -9.80 -14.28 21.14
CA ASP A 4 -8.68 -14.29 22.09
C ASP A 4 -7.52 -15.19 21.64
N ALA A 5 -7.82 -16.39 21.12
CA ALA A 5 -6.79 -17.29 20.62
C ALA A 5 -6.10 -16.73 19.37
N VAL A 6 -6.83 -16.00 18.52
CA VAL A 6 -6.23 -15.27 17.38
C VAL A 6 -5.32 -14.16 17.91
N ALA A 7 -5.76 -13.40 18.90
CA ALA A 7 -5.00 -12.29 19.49
C ALA A 7 -3.68 -12.77 20.11
N GLU A 8 -3.67 -13.91 20.80
CA GLU A 8 -2.46 -14.53 21.34
C GLU A 8 -1.46 -14.92 20.23
N GLN A 9 -1.94 -15.50 19.12
CA GLN A 9 -1.09 -15.84 17.98
C GLN A 9 -0.50 -14.60 17.31
N VAL A 10 -1.31 -13.56 17.11
CA VAL A 10 -0.87 -12.27 16.56
C VAL A 10 0.19 -11.65 17.48
N ARG A 11 -0.06 -11.61 18.79
CA ARG A 11 0.89 -11.12 19.79
C ARG A 11 2.22 -11.88 19.71
N ALA A 12 2.17 -13.20 19.70
CA ALA A 12 3.36 -14.04 19.62
C ALA A 12 4.15 -13.77 18.33
N ALA A 13 3.50 -13.72 17.18
CA ALA A 13 4.14 -13.46 15.90
C ALA A 13 4.78 -12.05 15.84
N CYS A 14 4.07 -11.02 16.33
CA CYS A 14 4.59 -9.66 16.39
C CYS A 14 5.82 -9.53 17.32
N LEU A 15 5.85 -10.24 18.45
CA LEU A 15 6.96 -10.17 19.41
C LEU A 15 8.16 -11.05 19.05
N THR A 16 8.00 -12.02 18.15
CA THR A 16 9.07 -12.98 17.79
C THR A 16 9.61 -12.73 16.38
N SER A 17 8.78 -12.92 15.36
CA SER A 17 9.16 -12.76 13.94
C SER A 17 8.99 -11.33 13.45
N GLY A 18 8.06 -10.56 14.06
CA GLY A 18 7.69 -9.21 13.61
C GLY A 18 6.75 -9.20 12.39
N PHE A 19 6.29 -10.36 11.92
CA PHE A 19 5.35 -10.51 10.81
C PHE A 19 4.56 -11.83 10.92
N PHE A 20 3.45 -11.92 10.20
CA PHE A 20 2.61 -13.12 10.10
C PHE A 20 1.88 -13.18 8.76
N TYR A 21 1.37 -14.35 8.41
CA TYR A 21 0.44 -14.55 7.30
C TYR A 21 -0.98 -14.61 7.82
N LEU A 22 -1.88 -13.88 7.18
CA LEU A 22 -3.32 -13.99 7.42
C LEU A 22 -3.93 -14.84 6.33
N ALA A 23 -4.47 -16.01 6.68
CA ALA A 23 -5.25 -16.83 5.77
C ALA A 23 -6.75 -16.53 5.94
N ASN A 24 -7.55 -16.85 4.92
CA ASN A 24 -9.02 -16.69 4.95
C ASN A 24 -9.49 -15.25 5.28
N HIS A 25 -8.75 -14.24 4.83
CA HIS A 25 -9.08 -12.81 5.05
C HIS A 25 -10.34 -12.35 4.31
N GLY A 26 -10.83 -13.13 3.33
CA GLY A 26 -12.07 -12.87 2.60
C GLY A 26 -11.95 -11.83 1.48
N ILE A 27 -10.73 -11.52 1.03
CA ILE A 27 -10.55 -10.77 -0.22
C ILE A 27 -10.71 -11.78 -1.35
N ASP A 28 -11.53 -11.40 -2.33
CA ASP A 28 -11.79 -12.19 -3.52
C ASP A 28 -10.49 -12.45 -4.32
N GLU A 29 -10.24 -13.71 -4.69
CA GLU A 29 -9.05 -14.11 -5.42
C GLU A 29 -9.01 -13.54 -6.85
N ASP A 30 -10.17 -13.41 -7.51
CA ASP A 30 -10.28 -12.80 -8.82
C ASP A 30 -10.05 -11.30 -8.75
N LEU A 31 -10.52 -10.61 -7.70
CA LEU A 31 -10.18 -9.20 -7.46
C LEU A 31 -8.66 -9.01 -7.24
N SER A 32 -8.04 -9.91 -6.48
CA SER A 32 -6.58 -9.89 -6.28
C SER A 32 -5.84 -10.09 -7.60
N ARG A 33 -6.24 -11.08 -8.42
CA ARG A 33 -5.66 -11.29 -9.75
C ARG A 33 -5.87 -10.09 -10.67
N ALA A 34 -7.06 -9.48 -10.63
CA ALA A 34 -7.42 -8.33 -11.44
C ALA A 34 -6.56 -7.11 -11.10
N VAL A 35 -6.29 -6.82 -9.82
CA VAL A 35 -5.45 -5.67 -9.45
C VAL A 35 -3.99 -5.87 -9.85
N PHE A 36 -3.46 -7.09 -9.78
CA PHE A 36 -2.11 -7.41 -10.28
C PHE A 36 -2.01 -7.23 -11.79
N GLU A 37 -3.02 -7.69 -12.54
CA GLU A 37 -3.07 -7.52 -13.99
C GLU A 37 -3.25 -6.05 -14.40
N ALA A 38 -4.12 -5.30 -13.71
CA ALA A 38 -4.30 -3.87 -13.91
C ALA A 38 -2.98 -3.10 -13.64
N ASN A 39 -2.27 -3.46 -12.56
CA ASN A 39 -0.96 -2.91 -12.25
C ASN A 39 0.06 -3.19 -13.36
N ARG A 40 0.14 -4.44 -13.85
CA ARG A 40 1.02 -4.81 -14.96
C ARG A 40 0.74 -3.97 -16.21
N ARG A 41 -0.53 -3.92 -16.65
CA ARG A 41 -0.96 -3.14 -17.82
C ARG A 41 -0.65 -1.66 -17.69
N PHE A 42 -0.91 -1.07 -16.52
CA PHE A 42 -0.58 0.32 -16.25
C PHE A 42 0.91 0.59 -16.44
N HIS A 43 1.78 -0.27 -15.90
CA HIS A 43 3.23 -0.10 -15.98
C HIS A 43 3.81 -0.37 -17.37
N GLU A 44 3.12 -1.15 -18.21
CA GLU A 44 3.46 -1.35 -19.63
C GLU A 44 3.14 -0.17 -20.54
N ARG A 45 2.37 0.82 -20.06
CA ARG A 45 2.05 2.02 -20.84
C ARG A 45 3.31 2.85 -21.15
N PRO A 46 3.29 3.64 -22.25
CA PRO A 46 4.35 4.60 -22.54
C PRO A 46 4.63 5.50 -21.34
N LEU A 47 5.92 5.83 -21.12
CA LEU A 47 6.31 6.68 -20.00
C LEU A 47 5.58 8.03 -20.01
N ALA A 48 5.34 8.61 -21.19
CA ALA A 48 4.62 9.87 -21.34
C ALA A 48 3.22 9.82 -20.67
N ASP A 49 2.47 8.75 -20.92
CA ASP A 49 1.15 8.53 -20.31
C ASP A 49 1.23 8.43 -18.79
N LYS A 50 2.19 7.64 -18.27
CA LYS A 50 2.38 7.46 -16.82
C LYS A 50 2.76 8.78 -16.14
N GLN A 51 3.53 9.63 -16.83
CA GLN A 51 3.96 10.94 -16.32
C GLN A 51 2.85 11.99 -16.26
N LEU A 52 1.73 11.80 -16.99
CA LEU A 52 0.56 12.70 -16.87
C LEU A 52 0.00 12.75 -15.44
N ILE A 53 0.20 11.67 -14.68
CA ILE A 53 -0.21 11.54 -13.28
C ILE A 53 0.99 11.45 -12.33
N LYS A 54 2.10 12.11 -12.67
CA LYS A 54 3.32 12.14 -11.83
C LYS A 54 3.00 12.47 -10.37
N LEU A 55 3.70 11.79 -9.46
CA LEU A 55 3.56 11.94 -8.01
C LEU A 55 3.50 13.42 -7.61
N ASN A 56 2.37 13.82 -7.03
CA ASN A 56 2.14 15.20 -6.60
C ASN A 56 2.56 15.44 -5.15
N HIS A 57 2.38 16.67 -4.67
CA HIS A 57 2.76 17.08 -3.31
C HIS A 57 1.93 16.40 -2.20
N TRP A 58 0.76 15.81 -2.52
CA TRP A 58 0.00 14.95 -1.62
C TRP A 58 0.45 13.48 -1.64
N HIS A 59 1.54 13.17 -2.35
CA HIS A 59 2.10 11.82 -2.53
C HIS A 59 1.11 10.82 -3.18
N ARG A 60 0.46 11.25 -4.27
CA ARG A 60 -0.47 10.43 -5.07
C ARG A 60 -0.05 10.40 -6.52
N GLY A 61 -0.31 9.30 -7.22
CA GLY A 61 0.04 9.11 -8.63
C GLY A 61 1.33 8.35 -8.86
N TYR A 62 1.91 8.52 -10.04
CA TYR A 62 3.02 7.72 -10.56
C TYR A 62 4.39 8.21 -10.07
N GLN A 63 5.14 7.29 -9.48
CA GLN A 63 6.55 7.44 -9.15
C GLN A 63 7.39 6.63 -10.14
N GLY A 64 8.18 7.32 -10.96
CA GLY A 64 9.03 6.68 -11.98
C GLY A 64 10.24 5.94 -11.43
N PHE A 65 10.86 5.14 -12.30
CA PHE A 65 12.05 4.35 -12.02
C PHE A 65 13.21 5.18 -11.43
N GLY A 66 13.87 4.68 -10.38
CA GLY A 66 15.05 5.31 -9.80
C GLY A 66 14.82 6.66 -9.08
N THR A 67 13.56 7.10 -8.92
CA THR A 67 13.24 8.42 -8.34
C THR A 67 13.26 8.46 -6.81
N SER A 68 13.29 7.29 -6.14
CA SER A 68 13.44 7.19 -4.69
C SER A 68 14.78 6.56 -4.36
N LYS A 69 15.60 7.27 -3.57
CA LYS A 69 16.75 6.67 -2.89
C LYS A 69 16.23 6.05 -1.59
N LEU A 70 16.41 4.75 -1.42
CA LEU A 70 16.19 4.14 -0.11
C LEU A 70 17.30 4.67 0.81
N VAL A 71 16.97 5.56 1.74
CA VAL A 71 17.87 5.85 2.86
C VAL A 71 17.71 4.67 3.80
N SER A 72 18.51 3.63 3.61
CA SER A 72 18.56 2.54 4.57
C SER A 72 19.08 3.09 5.90
N SER A 73 18.45 2.67 7.00
CA SER A 73 18.89 2.99 8.35
C SER A 73 20.37 2.64 8.51
N ALA A 74 21.08 3.32 9.42
CA ALA A 74 22.54 3.22 9.65
C ALA A 74 23.10 1.81 9.91
N ARG A 75 22.25 0.77 9.90
CA ARG A 75 22.58 -0.64 10.06
C ARG A 75 22.68 -1.44 8.76
N PHE A 76 22.14 -0.92 7.66
CA PHE A 76 22.25 -1.52 6.33
C PHE A 76 22.97 -0.51 5.45
N ALA A 77 24.10 -0.92 4.87
CA ALA A 77 24.88 -0.08 3.96
C ALA A 77 23.92 0.68 3.02
N SER A 78 24.11 1.99 2.90
CA SER A 78 23.32 2.82 1.98
C SER A 78 23.17 2.06 0.66
N ALA A 79 21.95 1.74 0.26
CA ALA A 79 21.71 1.14 -1.05
C ALA A 79 22.24 2.14 -2.09
N ALA A 80 23.47 1.90 -2.57
CA ALA A 80 24.18 2.80 -3.47
C ALA A 80 23.46 2.91 -4.82
N THR A 81 22.57 1.97 -5.10
CA THR A 81 21.78 1.88 -6.33
C THR A 81 20.40 2.48 -6.10
N ALA A 82 19.98 3.38 -6.98
CA ALA A 82 18.62 3.90 -6.99
C ALA A 82 17.60 2.75 -7.05
N ASN A 83 16.45 2.90 -6.39
CA ASN A 83 15.43 1.85 -6.38
C ASN A 83 15.03 1.48 -7.81
N GLN A 84 15.27 0.21 -8.19
CA GLN A 84 14.94 -0.33 -9.50
C GLN A 84 13.46 -0.75 -9.56
N LEU A 85 12.57 0.19 -9.28
CA LEU A 85 11.12 -0.03 -9.32
C LEU A 85 10.43 1.26 -9.73
N GLU A 86 9.24 1.11 -10.29
CA GLU A 86 8.26 2.17 -10.45
C GLU A 86 7.01 1.85 -9.59
N SER A 87 6.19 2.87 -9.31
CA SER A 87 5.02 2.68 -8.44
C SER A 87 3.88 3.60 -8.80
N PHE A 88 2.66 3.15 -8.52
CA PHE A 88 1.46 3.99 -8.43
C PHE A 88 1.03 4.10 -6.96
N PHE A 89 0.86 5.33 -6.48
CA PHE A 89 0.41 5.63 -5.12
C PHE A 89 -1.04 6.08 -5.10
N LEU A 90 -1.85 5.37 -4.34
CA LEU A 90 -3.19 5.76 -3.92
C LEU A 90 -3.16 6.03 -2.42
N ARG A 91 -3.94 7.02 -1.97
CA ARG A 91 -4.17 7.27 -0.54
C ARG A 91 -5.65 7.49 -0.28
N HIS A 92 -6.06 7.51 0.98
CA HIS A 92 -7.40 7.89 1.39
C HIS A 92 -7.85 9.17 0.64
N GLU A 93 -8.92 9.09 -0.13
CA GLU A 93 -9.35 10.19 -1.00
C GLU A 93 -10.00 11.32 -0.18
N VAL A 94 -9.55 12.54 -0.42
CA VAL A 94 -10.16 13.76 0.14
C VAL A 94 -10.53 14.67 -1.03
N PRO A 95 -11.78 14.58 -1.55
CA PRO A 95 -12.21 15.38 -2.69
C PRO A 95 -12.26 16.87 -2.32
N SER A 96 -12.27 17.75 -3.32
CA SER A 96 -12.23 19.21 -3.12
C SER A 96 -13.41 19.79 -2.34
N GLY A 97 -14.52 19.05 -2.25
CA GLY A 97 -15.69 19.42 -1.45
C GLY A 97 -15.69 18.88 -0.01
N ASP A 98 -14.69 18.10 0.39
CA ASP A 98 -14.59 17.57 1.75
C ASP A 98 -14.10 18.66 2.73
N PRO A 99 -14.65 18.77 3.96
CA PRO A 99 -14.15 19.68 4.98
C PRO A 99 -12.65 19.52 5.30
N ASP A 100 -12.09 18.34 5.05
CA ASP A 100 -10.68 18.03 5.24
C ASP A 100 -9.78 18.42 4.05
N TYR A 101 -10.36 18.91 2.95
CA TYR A 101 -9.58 19.35 1.78
C TYR A 101 -8.59 20.46 2.18
N LEU A 102 -7.31 20.28 1.83
CA LEU A 102 -6.21 21.20 2.17
C LEU A 102 -5.91 21.38 3.67
N THR A 103 -6.54 20.63 4.58
CA THR A 103 -6.27 20.76 6.03
C THR A 103 -4.99 20.04 6.48
N GLY A 104 -4.24 19.41 5.55
CA GLY A 104 -2.97 18.75 5.85
C GLY A 104 -2.21 18.29 4.60
N ALA A 105 -0.92 17.99 4.77
CA ALA A 105 0.02 17.71 3.68
C ALA A 105 -0.33 16.49 2.80
N LEU A 106 -1.26 15.62 3.24
CA LEU A 106 -1.66 14.40 2.52
C LEU A 106 -3.16 14.38 2.16
N LYS A 107 -3.89 15.48 2.40
CA LYS A 107 -5.35 15.57 2.23
C LYS A 107 -5.69 16.25 0.90
N GLY A 108 -5.90 15.43 -0.13
CA GLY A 108 -6.29 15.87 -1.47
C GLY A 108 -6.82 14.72 -2.34
N PRO A 109 -7.29 15.02 -3.56
CA PRO A 109 -7.85 14.03 -4.47
C PRO A 109 -6.78 13.08 -5.03
N ASN A 110 -7.18 11.86 -5.39
CA ASN A 110 -6.31 10.92 -6.08
C ASN A 110 -6.05 11.33 -7.54
N GLN A 111 -4.89 10.94 -8.06
CA GLN A 111 -4.56 11.06 -9.48
C GLN A 111 -4.82 9.72 -10.15
N TRP A 112 -5.58 9.73 -11.24
CA TRP A 112 -5.99 8.54 -11.96
C TRP A 112 -5.58 8.64 -13.41
N PRO A 113 -5.09 7.55 -14.03
CA PRO A 113 -4.93 7.51 -15.47
C PRO A 113 -6.29 7.66 -16.16
N ASP A 114 -6.29 8.04 -17.43
CA ASP A 114 -7.47 7.95 -18.29
C ASP A 114 -7.74 6.47 -18.64
N ASP A 115 -8.19 5.73 -17.63
CA ASP A 115 -8.50 4.30 -17.65
C ASP A 115 -9.49 4.00 -16.50
N GLU A 116 -10.78 4.02 -16.82
CA GLU A 116 -11.87 3.81 -15.85
C GLU A 116 -11.85 2.39 -15.27
N ALA A 117 -11.40 1.39 -16.05
CA ALA A 117 -11.30 0.00 -15.59
C ALA A 117 -10.17 -0.16 -14.56
N PHE A 118 -9.04 0.50 -14.76
CA PHE A 118 -7.97 0.56 -13.77
C PHE A 118 -8.47 1.21 -12.48
N ARG A 119 -9.17 2.35 -12.57
CA ARG A 119 -9.77 3.02 -11.41
C ARG A 119 -10.71 2.10 -10.63
N ASP A 120 -11.67 1.46 -11.30
CA ASP A 120 -12.65 0.58 -10.64
C ASP A 120 -11.96 -0.54 -9.86
N VAL A 121 -11.08 -1.29 -10.53
CA VAL A 121 -10.42 -2.46 -9.93
C VAL A 121 -9.54 -2.05 -8.74
N VAL A 122 -8.76 -0.99 -8.88
CA VAL A 122 -7.86 -0.52 -7.81
C VAL A 122 -8.65 0.04 -6.63
N SER A 123 -9.73 0.80 -6.87
CA SER A 123 -10.59 1.31 -5.79
C SER A 123 -11.29 0.18 -5.03
N ARG A 124 -11.80 -0.84 -5.73
CA ARG A 124 -12.41 -2.01 -5.09
C ARG A 124 -11.40 -2.77 -4.24
N TYR A 125 -10.17 -2.93 -4.73
CA TYR A 125 -9.11 -3.59 -3.97
C TYR A 125 -8.68 -2.77 -2.73
N ASP A 126 -8.55 -1.44 -2.84
CA ASP A 126 -8.26 -0.56 -1.69
C ASP A 126 -9.29 -0.72 -0.57
N VAL A 127 -10.59 -0.72 -0.93
CA VAL A 127 -11.68 -0.96 0.03
C VAL A 127 -11.54 -2.33 0.67
N ALA A 128 -11.33 -3.39 -0.11
CA ALA A 128 -11.24 -4.76 0.39
C ALA A 128 -10.07 -4.95 1.38
N VAL A 129 -8.90 -4.41 1.07
CA VAL A 129 -7.72 -4.49 1.96
C VAL A 129 -7.93 -3.63 3.21
N ARG A 130 -8.54 -2.45 3.08
CA ARG A 130 -8.90 -1.60 4.23
C ARG A 130 -9.87 -2.32 5.16
N ASP A 131 -10.88 -3.00 4.63
CA ASP A 131 -11.85 -3.74 5.45
C ASP A 131 -11.19 -4.88 6.22
N VAL A 132 -10.21 -5.56 5.63
CA VAL A 132 -9.38 -6.55 6.36
C VAL A 132 -8.57 -5.87 7.47
N ALA A 133 -7.93 -4.74 7.19
CA ALA A 133 -7.17 -4.01 8.20
C ALA A 133 -8.06 -3.56 9.38
N MET A 134 -9.28 -3.07 9.10
CA MET A 134 -10.24 -2.67 10.14
C MET A 134 -10.69 -3.86 10.99
N LYS A 135 -10.86 -5.06 10.40
CA LYS A 135 -11.19 -6.29 11.15
C LYS A 135 -10.05 -6.78 12.05
N LEU A 136 -8.81 -6.39 11.77
CA LEU A 136 -7.66 -6.72 12.63
C LEU A 136 -7.53 -5.79 13.83
N LEU A 137 -8.12 -4.58 13.81
CA LEU A 137 -8.02 -3.64 14.93
C LEU A 137 -8.53 -4.23 16.26
N PRO A 138 -9.69 -4.92 16.30
CA PRO A 138 -10.14 -5.66 17.47
C PRO A 138 -9.14 -6.66 18.02
N VAL A 139 -8.54 -7.44 17.12
CA VAL A 139 -7.55 -8.47 17.46
C VAL A 139 -6.29 -7.82 18.03
N PHE A 140 -5.84 -6.70 17.46
CA PHE A 140 -4.71 -5.95 17.99
C PHE A 140 -4.99 -5.35 19.37
N GLY A 141 -6.21 -4.85 19.63
CA GLY A 141 -6.61 -4.36 20.95
C GLY A 141 -6.42 -5.43 22.02
N LEU A 142 -6.98 -6.62 21.78
CA LEU A 142 -6.81 -7.77 22.67
C LEU A 142 -5.34 -8.22 22.77
N ALA A 143 -4.60 -8.22 21.66
CA ALA A 143 -3.20 -8.66 21.63
C ALA A 143 -2.27 -7.77 22.48
N VAL A 144 -2.61 -6.50 22.67
CA VAL A 144 -1.86 -5.58 23.56
C VAL A 144 -2.39 -5.57 25.00
N GLY A 145 -3.44 -6.35 25.29
CA GLY A 145 -4.07 -6.41 26.62
C GLY A 145 -5.06 -5.28 26.89
N GLU A 146 -5.49 -4.56 25.86
CA GLU A 146 -6.51 -3.51 25.93
C GLU A 146 -7.88 -4.07 25.55
N ASP A 147 -8.92 -3.24 25.71
CA ASP A 147 -10.25 -3.56 25.23
C ASP A 147 -10.26 -3.80 23.71
N ARG A 148 -11.16 -4.68 23.28
CA ARG A 148 -11.38 -5.02 21.86
C ARG A 148 -11.48 -3.78 20.98
N ASP A 149 -12.27 -2.79 21.39
CA ASP A 149 -12.55 -1.63 20.55
C ASP A 149 -11.55 -0.48 20.73
N PHE A 150 -10.47 -0.67 21.50
CA PHE A 150 -9.48 0.34 21.87
C PHE A 150 -8.95 1.15 20.68
N PHE A 151 -8.61 0.48 19.57
CA PHE A 151 -8.06 1.16 18.40
C PHE A 151 -9.10 1.82 17.49
N LEU A 152 -10.37 1.38 17.51
CA LEU A 152 -11.39 1.81 16.54
C LEU A 152 -11.57 3.34 16.46
N PRO A 153 -11.58 4.11 17.57
CA PRO A 153 -11.72 5.57 17.51
C PRO A 153 -10.61 6.27 16.71
N TYR A 154 -9.40 5.71 16.68
CA TYR A 154 -8.26 6.31 15.98
C TYR A 154 -8.27 6.04 14.47
N PHE A 155 -9.11 5.11 14.00
CA PHE A 155 -9.21 4.70 12.60
C PHE A 155 -10.57 5.05 11.97
N GLN A 156 -11.32 6.01 12.53
CA GLN A 156 -12.56 6.51 11.93
C GLN A 156 -12.34 7.19 10.56
N ARG A 157 -11.22 7.90 10.41
CA ARG A 157 -10.75 8.47 9.14
C ARG A 157 -9.30 8.05 8.90
N PRO A 158 -9.05 6.78 8.54
CA PRO A 158 -7.71 6.25 8.52
C PRO A 158 -6.93 6.84 7.35
N SER A 159 -5.68 7.27 7.62
CA SER A 159 -4.76 7.71 6.57
C SER A 159 -4.14 6.50 5.88
N THR A 160 -4.91 5.86 5.00
CA THR A 160 -4.45 4.68 4.25
C THR A 160 -3.60 5.09 3.04
N ALA A 161 -2.70 4.18 2.65
CA ALA A 161 -1.95 4.27 1.42
C ALA A 161 -1.87 2.88 0.78
N LEU A 162 -2.26 2.79 -0.48
CA LEU A 162 -2.05 1.62 -1.33
C LEU A 162 -0.95 1.98 -2.34
N ARG A 163 0.05 1.11 -2.43
CA ARG A 163 1.16 1.29 -3.35
C ARG A 163 1.23 0.07 -4.26
N LEU A 164 0.95 0.28 -5.53
CA LEU A 164 1.16 -0.74 -6.55
C LEU A 164 2.59 -0.59 -7.05
N ILE A 165 3.39 -1.66 -6.94
CA ILE A 165 4.81 -1.65 -7.27
C ILE A 165 5.02 -2.52 -8.50
N HIS A 166 5.88 -2.08 -9.41
CA HIS A 166 6.36 -2.89 -10.51
C HIS A 166 7.89 -2.86 -10.54
N TYR A 167 8.47 -4.06 -10.55
CA TYR A 167 9.89 -4.29 -10.73
C TYR A 167 10.11 -4.66 -12.20
N PRO A 168 10.68 -3.77 -13.04
CA PRO A 168 11.03 -4.15 -14.39
C PRO A 168 12.13 -5.24 -14.34
N PRO A 169 12.23 -6.07 -15.38
CA PRO A 169 13.31 -7.05 -15.49
C PRO A 169 14.67 -6.37 -15.30
N ALA A 170 15.57 -6.99 -14.53
CA ALA A 170 16.94 -6.55 -14.49
C ALA A 170 17.53 -6.67 -15.90
N ALA A 171 18.29 -5.68 -16.36
CA ALA A 171 19.13 -5.87 -17.53
C ALA A 171 20.17 -6.97 -17.20
N ASP A 172 20.39 -7.91 -18.10
CA ASP A 172 21.26 -9.10 -17.94
C ASP A 172 22.76 -8.80 -17.63
N ASP A 173 23.12 -7.55 -17.36
CA ASP A 173 24.50 -7.07 -17.23
C ASP A 173 24.87 -6.73 -15.77
N GLN A 174 24.48 -7.58 -14.83
CA GLN A 174 25.11 -7.62 -13.51
C GLN A 174 26.23 -8.68 -13.56
N PRO A 175 27.52 -8.30 -13.63
CA PRO A 175 28.59 -9.28 -13.50
C PRO A 175 28.42 -9.97 -12.14
N THR A 176 28.20 -11.27 -12.18
CA THR A 176 28.22 -12.12 -10.98
C THR A 176 29.57 -11.93 -10.31
N GLY A 177 29.57 -11.25 -9.16
CA GLY A 177 30.77 -11.08 -8.36
C GLY A 177 31.38 -12.44 -8.03
N SER A 178 32.54 -12.70 -8.63
CA SER A 178 33.47 -13.78 -8.29
C SER A 178 34.16 -13.51 -6.96
#